data_AF-A0A953SK02-F1
#
_entry.id   AF-A0A953SK02-F1
#
_cell.length_a   1.000
_cell.length_b   1.000
_cell.length_c   1.000
_cell.angle_alpha   90.00
_cell.angle_beta   90.00
_cell.angle_gamma   90.00
#
_symmetry.space_group_name_H-M   'P 1'
#
loop_
_entity.id
_entity.type
_entity.pdbx_description
1 polymer ?
#
loop_
_entity_poly.entity_id
_entity_poly.type
_entity_poly.pdbx_seq_one_letter_code
_entity_poly.pdbx_strand_id
1 'polypeptide(L)'
;MTSVHPFWGVVLLGIAGSAAEAGSPQPFTDEAIARGINFPVQIGYAELGSGLGMFDIDGDGDADAIVMGASDGRVGLYENDGTGQFTNRTDLDGGGRRLTPHTDYAGVSAADYDSDGDLDIYLSRYGAPNVLWRNDGGWSFT
;
A
#
# COMPACT_ATOMS: atom_id res chain seq x y z
N MET A 1 -4.63 -59.46 -55.65
CA MET A 1 -4.86 -58.03 -55.93
C MET A 1 -4.19 -57.22 -54.84
N THR A 2 -2.98 -56.77 -55.12
CA THR A 2 -2.18 -55.85 -54.30
C THR A 2 -2.69 -54.44 -54.54
N SER A 3 -3.22 -53.78 -53.50
CA SER A 3 -3.50 -52.34 -53.54
C SER A 3 -2.29 -51.60 -52.97
N VAL A 4 -1.69 -50.77 -53.80
CA VAL A 4 -0.73 -49.73 -53.44
C VAL A 4 -1.47 -48.40 -53.50
N HIS A 5 -1.42 -47.61 -52.43
CA HIS A 5 -1.80 -46.19 -52.44
C HIS A 5 -0.88 -45.38 -51.51
N PRO A 6 -0.69 -44.08 -51.78
CA PRO A 6 0.63 -43.45 -51.78
C PRO A 6 0.98 -42.73 -50.47
N PHE A 7 2.27 -42.62 -50.22
CA PHE A 7 2.86 -41.72 -49.23
C PHE A 7 2.74 -40.27 -49.73
N TRP A 8 2.05 -39.44 -48.95
CA TRP A 8 2.19 -37.98 -49.02
C TRP A 8 2.95 -37.53 -47.79
N GLY A 9 4.16 -37.01 -48.01
CA GLY A 9 4.97 -36.40 -46.97
C GLY A 9 4.29 -35.12 -46.47
N VAL A 10 4.32 -34.93 -45.15
CA VAL A 10 4.14 -33.61 -44.56
C VAL A 10 5.50 -33.14 -44.09
N VAL A 11 5.99 -32.10 -44.75
CA VAL A 11 7.12 -31.29 -44.27
C VAL A 11 6.61 -30.53 -43.04
N LEU A 12 7.14 -30.82 -41.85
CA LEU A 12 6.97 -29.92 -40.72
C LEU A 12 7.85 -28.69 -40.97
N LEU A 13 7.21 -27.56 -41.31
CA LEU A 13 7.88 -26.27 -41.30
C LEU A 13 8.03 -25.85 -39.83
N GLY A 14 9.24 -25.96 -39.30
CA GLY A 14 9.57 -25.40 -38.00
C GLY A 14 9.49 -23.86 -38.07
N ILE A 15 8.41 -23.30 -37.56
CA ILE A 15 8.41 -21.90 -37.12
C ILE A 15 8.77 -21.95 -35.65
N ALA A 16 10.00 -21.55 -35.34
CA ALA A 16 10.40 -21.20 -33.98
C ALA A 16 9.60 -19.95 -33.59
N GLY A 17 8.39 -20.14 -33.09
CA GLY A 17 7.80 -19.18 -32.17
C GLY A 17 8.63 -19.25 -30.91
N SER A 18 9.36 -18.18 -30.58
CA SER A 18 9.98 -18.05 -29.27
C SER A 18 8.89 -18.32 -28.24
N ALA A 19 9.02 -19.39 -27.47
CA ALA A 19 8.24 -19.54 -26.26
C ALA A 19 8.46 -18.26 -25.46
N ALA A 20 7.41 -17.45 -25.32
CA ALA A 20 7.36 -16.55 -24.19
C ALA A 20 7.59 -17.46 -22.98
N GLU A 21 8.63 -17.20 -22.20
CA GLU A 21 8.76 -17.82 -20.89
C GLU A 21 7.42 -17.56 -20.18
N ALA A 22 6.61 -18.61 -20.07
CA ALA A 22 5.47 -18.59 -19.18
C ALA A 22 6.08 -18.41 -17.80
N GLY A 23 6.10 -17.16 -17.34
CA GLY A 23 6.71 -16.77 -16.08
C GLY A 23 6.24 -17.72 -15.01
N SER A 24 7.18 -18.20 -14.20
CA SER A 24 6.89 -18.99 -13.01
C SER A 24 5.68 -18.41 -12.29
N PRO A 25 4.70 -19.22 -11.84
CA PRO A 25 3.57 -18.70 -11.07
C PRO A 25 4.14 -17.88 -9.91
N GLN A 26 3.79 -16.60 -9.87
CA GLN A 26 4.14 -15.75 -8.74
C GLN A 26 3.43 -16.36 -7.53
N PRO A 27 4.14 -16.74 -6.45
CA PRO A 27 3.52 -17.39 -5.30
C PRO A 27 2.61 -16.44 -4.50
N PHE A 28 2.48 -15.18 -4.95
CA PHE A 28 1.66 -14.13 -4.37
C PHE A 28 1.01 -13.29 -5.48
N THR A 29 -0.12 -12.68 -5.15
CA THR A 29 -0.81 -11.67 -5.98
C THR A 29 -0.84 -10.36 -5.20
N ASP A 30 -0.54 -9.25 -5.87
CA ASP A 30 -0.74 -7.92 -5.29
C ASP A 30 -2.24 -7.56 -5.34
N GLU A 31 -2.80 -7.17 -4.19
CA GLU A 31 -4.20 -6.79 -4.07
C GLU A 31 -4.39 -5.34 -3.59
N ALA A 32 -3.33 -4.56 -3.35
CA ALA A 32 -3.42 -3.28 -2.66
C ALA A 32 -4.46 -2.33 -3.29
N ILE A 33 -4.38 -2.12 -4.60
CA ILE A 33 -5.33 -1.28 -5.34
C ILE A 33 -6.74 -1.88 -5.33
N ALA A 34 -6.87 -3.20 -5.45
CA ALA A 34 -8.17 -3.89 -5.42
C ALA A 34 -8.85 -3.76 -4.05
N ARG A 35 -8.05 -3.64 -2.99
CA ARG A 35 -8.50 -3.40 -1.62
C ARG A 35 -8.67 -1.91 -1.29
N GLY A 36 -8.43 -0.99 -2.21
CA GLY A 36 -8.59 0.46 -1.96
C GLY A 36 -7.35 1.18 -1.43
N ILE A 37 -6.24 0.46 -1.20
CA ILE A 37 -4.94 1.05 -0.87
C ILE A 37 -4.26 1.52 -2.16
N ASN A 38 -4.46 2.78 -2.50
CA ASN A 38 -3.80 3.44 -3.62
C ASN A 38 -2.99 4.65 -3.14
N PHE A 39 -1.73 4.40 -2.80
CA PHE A 39 -0.79 5.43 -2.31
C PHE A 39 0.48 5.45 -3.17
N PRO A 40 0.52 6.24 -4.26
CA PRO A 40 1.69 6.28 -5.12
C PRO A 40 2.85 7.03 -4.45
N VAL A 41 3.86 6.29 -4.02
CA VAL A 41 5.16 6.85 -3.61
C VAL A 41 5.95 7.18 -4.88
N GLN A 42 6.18 8.46 -5.15
CA GLN A 42 6.90 8.88 -6.36
C GLN A 42 8.38 9.10 -6.06
N ILE A 43 9.25 8.38 -6.77
CA ILE A 43 10.71 8.52 -6.68
C ILE A 43 11.11 9.87 -7.30
N GLY A 44 11.54 10.82 -6.47
CA GLY A 44 11.97 12.15 -6.91
C GLY A 44 12.95 12.85 -5.97
N TYR A 45 13.01 12.44 -4.71
CA TYR A 45 14.10 12.74 -3.79
C TYR A 45 14.52 11.40 -3.17
N ALA A 46 15.52 10.77 -3.76
CA ALA A 46 16.21 9.67 -3.13
C ALA A 46 16.95 10.25 -1.93
N GLU A 47 16.32 10.29 -0.77
CA GLU A 47 17.10 10.42 0.45
C GLU A 47 16.46 9.78 1.68
N LEU A 48 15.18 9.90 2.03
CA LEU A 48 14.75 9.57 3.41
C LEU A 48 13.32 9.05 3.56
N GLY A 49 13.19 7.76 3.89
CA GLY A 49 12.08 7.21 4.69
C GLY A 49 10.71 6.99 4.04
N SER A 50 10.43 5.76 3.62
CA SER A 50 9.06 5.25 3.45
C SER A 50 8.72 4.38 4.65
N GLY A 51 7.97 4.92 5.60
CA GLY A 51 7.43 4.15 6.71
C GLY A 51 5.98 3.76 6.44
N LEU A 52 5.62 2.56 6.87
CA LEU A 52 4.25 2.07 6.89
C LEU A 52 3.95 1.46 8.25
N GLY A 53 2.68 1.40 8.60
CA GLY A 53 2.20 0.72 9.80
C GLY A 53 0.79 0.23 9.59
N MET A 54 0.43 -0.82 10.33
CA MET A 54 -0.96 -1.28 10.44
C MET A 54 -1.34 -1.31 11.90
N PHE A 55 -2.37 -0.56 12.27
CA PHE A 55 -2.83 -0.34 13.64
C PHE A 55 -4.36 -0.20 13.63
N ASP A 56 -5.01 -0.55 14.72
CA ASP A 56 -6.45 -0.31 14.93
C ASP A 56 -6.64 1.15 15.37
N ILE A 57 -6.72 2.07 14.40
CA ILE A 57 -6.61 3.53 14.64
C ILE A 57 -7.93 4.08 15.18
N ASP A 58 -9.06 3.55 14.74
CA ASP A 58 -10.38 3.98 15.20
C ASP A 58 -11.02 3.10 16.29
N GLY A 59 -10.34 2.02 16.68
CA GLY A 59 -10.70 1.19 17.84
C GLY A 59 -11.84 0.20 17.56
N ASP A 60 -12.13 -0.10 16.28
CA ASP A 60 -13.20 -1.01 15.88
C ASP A 60 -12.79 -2.49 15.86
N GLY A 61 -11.50 -2.76 16.07
CA GLY A 61 -10.93 -4.10 16.20
C GLY A 61 -10.31 -4.64 14.93
N ASP A 62 -10.23 -3.85 13.87
CA ASP A 62 -9.50 -4.22 12.66
C ASP A 62 -8.36 -3.27 12.30
N ALA A 63 -7.42 -3.77 11.50
CA ALA A 63 -6.15 -3.08 11.29
C ALA A 63 -6.25 -2.12 10.10
N ASP A 64 -6.19 -0.83 10.39
CA ASP A 64 -6.04 0.27 9.43
C ASP A 64 -4.62 0.36 8.90
N ALA A 65 -4.43 1.11 7.82
CA ALA A 65 -3.11 1.33 7.24
C ALA A 65 -2.71 2.81 7.26
N ILE A 66 -1.47 3.06 7.66
CA ILE A 66 -0.77 4.34 7.55
C ILE A 66 0.44 4.18 6.63
N VAL A 67 0.58 5.07 5.64
CA VAL A 67 1.63 4.99 4.62
C VAL A 67 2.27 6.36 4.42
N MET A 68 3.59 6.43 4.37
CA MET A 68 4.34 7.67 4.20
C MET A 68 5.21 7.64 2.95
N GLY A 69 5.71 8.81 2.56
CA GLY A 69 6.61 8.97 1.42
C GLY A 69 5.93 9.50 0.14
N ALA A 70 4.74 10.10 0.24
CA ALA A 70 4.20 10.87 -0.88
C ALA A 70 5.13 12.06 -1.21
N SER A 71 5.26 12.37 -2.49
CA SER A 71 6.13 13.46 -2.98
C SER A 71 5.65 14.85 -2.53
N ASP A 72 4.38 14.99 -2.18
CA ASP A 72 3.80 16.19 -1.60
C ASP A 72 3.87 16.20 -0.06
N GLY A 73 4.54 15.21 0.54
CA GLY A 73 4.76 15.09 1.98
C GLY A 73 3.53 14.63 2.77
N ARG A 74 2.45 14.22 2.11
CA ARG A 74 1.28 13.69 2.81
C ARG A 74 1.56 12.30 3.39
N VAL A 75 0.81 12.00 4.43
CA VAL A 75 0.72 10.67 5.03
C VAL A 75 -0.64 10.10 4.66
N GLY A 76 -0.63 8.94 4.02
CA GLY A 76 -1.82 8.19 3.69
C GLY A 76 -2.42 7.54 4.93
N LEU A 77 -3.70 7.77 5.17
CA LEU A 77 -4.50 7.05 6.17
C LEU A 77 -5.60 6.26 5.45
N TYR A 78 -5.76 5.00 5.80
CA TYR A 78 -6.70 4.09 5.17
C TYR A 78 -7.43 3.28 6.25
N GLU A 79 -8.72 3.52 6.35
CA GLU A 79 -9.64 2.80 7.26
C GLU A 79 -10.00 1.45 6.64
N ASN A 80 -9.81 0.36 7.36
CA ASN A 80 -10.32 -0.95 6.97
C ASN A 80 -11.76 -1.11 7.48
N ASP A 81 -12.62 -1.79 6.72
CA ASP A 81 -14.03 -1.99 7.07
C ASP A 81 -14.31 -3.36 7.74
N GLY A 82 -13.26 -3.99 8.28
CA GLY A 82 -13.30 -5.37 8.77
C GLY A 82 -13.38 -6.45 7.70
N THR A 83 -13.59 -6.12 6.42
CA THR A 83 -13.63 -7.08 5.30
C THR A 83 -12.34 -7.10 4.49
N GLY A 84 -11.37 -6.27 4.86
CA GLY A 84 -10.12 -6.06 4.11
C GLY A 84 -10.32 -5.11 2.93
N GLN A 85 -11.35 -4.26 2.96
CA GLN A 85 -11.58 -3.18 2.01
C GLN A 85 -11.30 -1.86 2.71
N PHE A 86 -10.50 -1.01 2.06
CA PHE A 86 -9.96 0.20 2.66
C PHE A 86 -10.56 1.46 2.05
N THR A 87 -10.95 2.39 2.92
CA THR A 87 -11.40 3.74 2.58
C THR A 87 -10.28 4.73 2.85
N ASN A 88 -9.95 5.57 1.85
CA ASN A 88 -8.93 6.60 2.00
C ASN A 88 -9.41 7.73 2.93
N ARG A 89 -8.73 7.91 4.06
CA ARG A 89 -8.94 8.96 5.06
C ARG A 89 -7.86 10.06 5.03
N THR A 90 -6.91 10.03 4.10
CA THR A 90 -5.75 10.95 4.01
C THR A 90 -6.09 12.45 4.08
N ASP A 91 -7.20 12.87 3.47
CA ASP A 91 -7.57 14.29 3.33
C ASP A 91 -8.50 14.81 4.44
N LEU A 92 -8.91 13.96 5.39
CA LEU A 92 -9.83 14.23 6.52
C LEU A 92 -10.72 15.50 6.41
N ASP A 93 -11.73 15.46 5.53
CA ASP A 93 -12.85 16.41 5.55
C ASP A 93 -13.93 15.88 6.50
N GLY A 94 -13.98 16.42 7.73
CA GLY A 94 -14.96 15.99 8.76
C GLY A 94 -14.79 16.59 10.17
N GLY A 95 -13.71 17.34 10.42
CA GLY A 95 -13.47 18.02 11.70
C GLY A 95 -12.03 17.91 12.22
N GLY A 96 -11.26 16.94 11.71
CA GLY A 96 -9.86 16.75 12.05
C GLY A 96 -8.92 17.78 11.41
N ARG A 97 -7.82 18.12 12.10
CA ARG A 97 -6.83 19.04 11.58
C ARG A 97 -6.07 18.39 10.42
N ARG A 98 -6.01 19.09 9.28
CA ARG A 98 -5.16 18.67 8.17
C ARG A 98 -3.70 18.59 8.62
N LEU A 99 -3.14 17.40 8.47
CA LEU A 99 -1.77 17.09 8.85
C LEU A 99 -0.79 17.98 8.08
N THR A 100 0.25 18.45 8.76
CA THR A 100 1.28 19.26 8.10
C THR A 100 2.12 18.33 7.22
N PRO A 101 2.19 18.56 5.89
CA PRO A 101 2.94 17.69 5.01
C PRO A 101 4.44 17.82 5.26
N HIS A 102 5.13 16.68 5.31
CA HIS A 102 6.57 16.60 5.47
C HIS A 102 7.14 15.49 4.58
N THR A 103 8.21 15.79 3.84
CA THR A 103 8.85 14.85 2.92
C THR A 103 10.00 14.07 3.57
N ASP A 104 10.21 14.24 4.88
CA ASP A 104 11.34 13.69 5.66
C ASP A 104 10.88 12.71 6.75
N TYR A 105 9.65 12.20 6.71
CA TYR A 105 9.19 11.12 7.58
C TYR A 105 10.03 9.84 7.38
N ALA A 106 10.27 9.06 8.44
CA ALA A 106 11.16 7.90 8.39
C ALA A 106 10.58 6.62 9.03
N GLY A 107 9.62 6.75 9.93
CA GLY A 107 9.04 5.62 10.64
C GLY A 107 7.78 6.02 11.38
N VAL A 108 6.95 5.03 11.67
CA VAL A 108 5.65 5.20 12.32
C VAL A 108 5.51 4.18 13.45
N SER A 109 4.90 4.62 14.55
CA SER A 109 4.43 3.77 15.64
C SER A 109 3.15 4.37 16.19
N ALA A 110 2.26 3.53 16.74
CA ALA A 110 1.07 3.98 17.41
C ALA A 110 0.98 3.45 18.84
N ALA A 111 0.49 4.27 19.76
CA ALA A 111 0.22 3.91 21.15
C ALA A 111 -0.68 4.98 21.77
N ASP A 112 -1.63 4.57 22.60
CA ASP A 112 -2.40 5.46 23.49
C ASP A 112 -1.45 6.00 24.59
N TYR A 113 -0.93 7.23 24.41
CA TYR A 113 0.09 7.79 25.32
C TYR A 113 -0.52 8.58 26.48
N ASP A 114 -1.76 9.07 26.33
CA ASP A 114 -2.44 9.90 27.33
C ASP A 114 -3.57 9.16 28.07
N SER A 115 -3.80 7.89 27.73
CA SER A 115 -4.79 7.00 28.33
C SER A 115 -6.24 7.46 28.10
N ASP A 116 -6.54 8.09 26.96
CA ASP A 116 -7.90 8.45 26.57
C ASP A 116 -8.64 7.35 25.80
N GLY A 117 -7.91 6.30 25.41
CA GLY A 117 -8.45 5.10 24.76
C GLY A 117 -8.33 5.11 23.24
N ASP A 118 -7.84 6.19 22.65
CA ASP A 118 -7.59 6.30 21.21
C ASP A 118 -6.09 6.08 20.90
N LEU A 119 -5.75 5.37 19.82
CA LEU A 119 -4.34 5.20 19.46
C LEU A 119 -3.78 6.48 18.84
N ASP A 120 -2.77 7.06 19.49
CA ASP A 120 -2.01 8.19 18.96
C ASP A 120 -0.90 7.75 18.01
N ILE A 121 -0.53 8.61 17.07
CA ILE A 121 0.45 8.29 16.02
C ILE A 121 1.74 9.08 16.22
N TYR A 122 2.84 8.37 16.38
CA TYR A 122 4.18 8.95 16.45
C TYR A 122 4.94 8.72 15.14
N LEU A 123 5.40 9.82 14.54
CA LEU A 123 6.16 9.82 13.30
C LEU A 123 7.58 10.33 13.54
N SER A 124 8.55 9.49 13.21
CA SER A 124 9.94 9.92 13.19
C SER A 124 10.26 10.67 11.91
N ARG A 125 11.14 11.66 12.02
CA ARG A 125 11.63 12.47 10.89
C ARG A 125 13.14 12.45 10.83
N TYR A 126 13.69 12.50 9.63
CA TYR A 126 15.14 12.57 9.46
C TYR A 126 15.62 14.02 9.46
N GLY A 127 16.57 14.33 10.35
CA GLY A 127 17.19 15.65 10.41
C GLY A 127 16.26 16.77 10.90
N ALA A 128 15.05 16.43 11.34
CA ALA A 128 14.04 17.36 11.85
C ALA A 128 13.38 16.79 13.13
N PRO A 129 12.70 17.63 13.93
CA PRO A 129 11.92 17.14 15.07
C PRO A 129 10.83 16.18 14.64
N ASN A 130 10.69 15.09 15.40
CA ASN A 130 9.61 14.11 15.25
C ASN A 130 8.24 14.76 15.51
N VAL A 131 7.18 14.10 15.04
CA VAL A 131 5.80 14.57 15.17
C VAL A 131 5.00 13.54 15.95
N LEU A 132 4.17 14.01 16.87
CA LEU A 132 3.17 13.20 17.57
C LEU A 132 1.80 13.77 17.19
N TRP A 133 0.92 12.90 16.71
CA TRP A 133 -0.48 13.22 16.43
C TRP A 133 -1.33 12.60 17.52
N ARG A 134 -1.99 13.46 18.27
CA ARG A 134 -2.97 12.99 19.24
C ARG A 134 -4.25 12.61 18.50
N ASN A 135 -4.77 11.42 18.72
CA ASN A 135 -6.05 11.00 18.16
C ASN A 135 -7.15 11.41 19.14
N ASP A 136 -8.07 12.28 18.71
CA ASP A 136 -9.22 12.72 19.51
C ASP A 136 -10.49 11.89 19.20
N GLY A 137 -10.31 10.75 18.54
CA GLY A 137 -11.36 9.82 18.12
C GLY A 137 -12.03 10.21 16.79
N GLY A 138 -12.71 9.24 16.17
CA GLY A 138 -13.51 9.46 14.96
C GLY A 138 -12.72 10.03 13.78
N TRP A 139 -11.47 9.61 13.63
CA TRP A 139 -10.53 10.12 12.62
C TRP A 139 -10.20 11.61 12.77
N SER A 140 -10.22 12.15 13.99
CA SER A 140 -9.78 13.51 14.31
C SER A 140 -8.42 13.49 14.98
N PHE A 141 -7.47 14.31 14.50
CA PHE A 141 -6.13 14.42 15.09
C PHE A 141 -5.76 15.88 15.39
N THR A 142 -4.99 16.14 16.44
CA THR A 142 -4.53 17.49 16.85
C THR A 142 -3.01 17.72 16.86
#